data_AF-A0AAD5N797-F1
#
_entry.id   AF-A0AAD5N797-F1
#
_cell.length_a   1.000
_cell.length_b   1.000
_cell.length_c   1.000
_cell.angle_alpha   90.00
_cell.angle_beta   90.00
_cell.angle_gamma   90.00
#
_symmetry.space_group_name_H-M   'P 1'
#
loop_
_entity.id
_entity.type
_entity.pdbx_description
1 polymer ?
#
loop_
_entity_poly.entity_id
_entity_poly.type
_entity_poly.pdbx_seq_one_letter_code
_entity_poly.pdbx_strand_id
1 'polypeptide(L)'
;MTTLLVRDMARIDMCQDSNVEIIENLENFKKLPCLSDRSFALMHRLIDGRHTAGGYMVISRIVYPRLAYWTFELDVIPSSSAIPVSFDTWKNLMVKDAEDLVVAQMCLGGVVVVARARGMDETQVLENLYQRCTDRLEYRTRLAQSVLDVLLVLPRKYHFEFVHKLDIFSRTERVAVRNFSIEITPLLLLNLDLSGPDQCLSDCADGAEKENEEVYFFFNRNYEKG
;
A
#
# COMPACT_ATOMS: atom_id res chain seq x y z
N MET A 1 14.20 -11.97 7.10
CA MET A 1 13.83 -13.27 7.70
C MET A 1 12.63 -13.12 8.63
N THR A 2 12.64 -12.17 9.57
CA THR A 2 11.54 -11.92 10.53
C THR A 2 10.18 -11.64 9.90
N THR A 3 10.11 -10.83 8.82
CA THR A 3 8.82 -10.53 8.15
C THR A 3 8.14 -11.76 7.55
N LEU A 4 8.92 -12.73 7.04
CA LEU A 4 8.36 -13.96 6.48
C LEU A 4 7.78 -14.84 7.59
N LEU A 5 8.44 -14.89 8.75
CA LEU A 5 7.90 -15.57 9.92
C LEU A 5 6.58 -14.96 10.38
N VAL A 6 6.49 -13.62 10.44
CA VAL A 6 5.25 -12.91 10.80
C VAL A 6 4.13 -13.24 9.81
N ARG A 7 4.42 -13.20 8.50
CA ARG A 7 3.48 -13.63 7.45
C ARG A 7 3.00 -15.06 7.67
N ASP A 8 3.92 -15.98 7.95
CA ASP A 8 3.62 -17.41 8.08
C ASP A 8 2.84 -17.70 9.37
N MET A 9 3.09 -16.96 10.46
CA MET A 9 2.30 -17.04 11.69
C MET A 9 0.83 -16.73 11.42
N ALA A 10 0.55 -15.63 10.71
CA ALA A 10 -0.83 -15.26 10.40
C ALA A 10 -1.53 -16.32 9.55
N ARG A 11 -0.79 -17.07 8.72
CA ARG A 11 -1.34 -18.10 7.84
C ARG A 11 -1.88 -19.32 8.59
N ILE A 12 -1.38 -19.59 9.81
CA ILE A 12 -1.68 -20.83 10.53
C ILE A 12 -3.14 -20.87 11.02
N ASP A 13 -3.65 -19.77 11.55
CA ASP A 13 -4.96 -19.69 12.18
C ASP A 13 -5.73 -18.42 11.77
N MET A 14 -5.60 -18.06 10.49
CA MET A 14 -6.29 -16.90 9.93
C MET A 14 -7.80 -16.99 10.14
N CYS A 15 -8.37 -15.90 10.66
CA CYS A 15 -9.80 -15.75 10.91
C CYS A 15 -10.27 -14.34 10.51
N GLN A 16 -11.51 -14.21 10.04
CA GLN A 16 -12.11 -12.89 9.77
C GLN A 16 -12.19 -12.01 11.03
N ASP A 17 -12.31 -12.65 12.20
CA ASP A 17 -12.44 -11.98 13.49
C ASP A 17 -11.09 -11.71 14.17
N SER A 18 -9.96 -11.93 13.48
CA SER A 18 -8.64 -11.65 14.03
C SER A 18 -8.55 -10.19 14.50
N ASN A 19 -7.92 -10.01 15.66
CA ASN A 19 -7.67 -8.70 16.22
C ASN A 19 -6.49 -8.05 15.48
N VAL A 20 -6.76 -6.92 14.83
CA VAL A 20 -5.78 -6.12 14.08
C VAL A 20 -5.50 -4.78 14.78
N GLU A 21 -5.90 -4.65 16.05
CA GLU A 21 -5.64 -3.48 16.88
C GLU A 21 -4.17 -3.36 17.28
N ILE A 22 -3.73 -2.12 17.51
CA ILE A 22 -2.37 -1.82 17.94
C ILE A 22 -2.13 -2.29 19.37
N ILE A 23 -1.13 -3.15 19.53
CA ILE A 23 -0.67 -3.62 20.84
C ILE A 23 0.59 -2.87 21.24
N GLU A 24 0.50 -2.10 22.32
CA GLU A 24 1.57 -1.19 22.77
C GLU A 24 2.61 -1.88 23.67
N ASN A 25 2.22 -2.91 24.42
CA ASN A 25 3.06 -3.49 25.46
C ASN A 25 3.09 -5.03 25.43
N LEU A 26 4.16 -5.58 26.01
CA LEU A 26 4.42 -7.01 26.03
C LEU A 26 3.37 -7.80 26.85
N GLU A 27 2.80 -7.20 27.89
CA GLU A 27 1.79 -7.86 28.71
C GLU A 27 0.50 -8.13 27.94
N ASN A 28 0.04 -7.15 27.17
CA ASN A 28 -1.12 -7.29 26.29
C ASN A 28 -0.81 -8.25 25.14
N PHE A 29 0.39 -8.20 24.57
CA PHE A 29 0.83 -9.14 23.54
C PHE A 29 0.77 -10.60 24.02
N LYS A 30 1.22 -10.88 25.25
CA LYS A 30 1.17 -12.23 25.84
C LYS A 30 -0.25 -12.76 26.04
N LYS A 31 -1.24 -11.88 26.16
CA LYS A 31 -2.66 -12.23 26.34
C LYS A 31 -3.36 -12.56 25.03
N LEU A 32 -2.75 -12.28 23.88
CA LEU A 32 -3.35 -12.57 22.58
C LEU A 32 -3.51 -14.09 22.38
N PRO A 33 -4.73 -14.58 22.12
CA PRO A 33 -5.02 -16.01 22.08
C PRO A 33 -4.52 -16.68 20.80
N CYS A 34 -4.60 -15.98 19.65
CA CYS A 34 -4.34 -16.54 18.33
C CYS A 34 -3.01 -16.04 17.74
N LEU A 35 -2.42 -16.82 16.82
CA LEU A 35 -1.19 -16.49 16.11
C LEU A 35 -1.39 -15.37 15.09
N SER A 36 -2.57 -15.31 14.47
CA SER A 36 -3.00 -14.21 13.60
C SER A 36 -2.97 -12.87 14.34
N ASP A 37 -3.62 -12.76 15.51
CA ASP A 37 -3.60 -11.54 16.34
C ASP A 37 -2.16 -11.13 16.70
N ARG A 38 -1.34 -12.11 17.12
CA ARG A 38 0.08 -11.89 17.43
C ARG A 38 0.85 -11.43 16.20
N SER A 39 0.52 -11.94 15.02
CA SER A 39 1.15 -11.52 13.78
C SER A 39 0.84 -10.06 13.48
N PHE A 40 -0.42 -9.63 13.58
CA PHE A 40 -0.81 -8.22 13.41
C PHE A 40 -0.08 -7.30 14.40
N ALA A 41 -0.07 -7.65 15.68
CA ALA A 41 0.68 -6.90 16.68
C ALA A 41 2.19 -6.80 16.37
N LEU A 42 2.81 -7.87 15.85
CA LEU A 42 4.22 -7.85 15.42
C LEU A 42 4.44 -7.05 14.14
N MET A 43 3.49 -7.08 13.19
CA MET A 43 3.54 -6.24 11.98
C MET A 43 3.56 -4.77 12.36
N HIS A 44 2.72 -4.34 13.30
CA HIS A 44 2.72 -2.96 13.80
C HIS A 44 4.06 -2.57 14.38
N ARG A 45 4.68 -3.42 15.22
CA ARG A 45 6.01 -3.15 15.79
C ARG A 45 7.10 -3.05 14.73
N LEU A 46 7.00 -3.83 13.64
CA LEU A 46 7.93 -3.74 12.51
C LEU A 46 7.73 -2.45 11.69
N ILE A 47 6.53 -1.87 11.72
CA ILE A 47 6.17 -0.64 11.00
C ILE A 47 6.50 0.61 11.84
N ASP A 48 6.25 0.58 13.16
CA ASP A 48 6.44 1.70 14.12
C ASP A 48 7.92 2.13 14.25
N GLY A 49 8.87 1.26 13.87
CA GLY A 49 10.29 1.60 13.81
C GLY A 49 10.60 2.58 12.68
N ARG A 50 10.73 3.88 13.01
CA ARG A 50 11.18 4.98 12.13
C ARG A 50 12.21 4.48 11.10
N HIS A 51 11.79 4.31 9.86
CA HIS A 51 12.61 3.94 8.69
C HIS A 51 13.39 2.63 8.79
N THR A 52 12.82 1.57 9.35
CA THR A 52 13.48 0.26 9.26
C THR A 52 13.08 -0.48 7.99
N ALA A 53 14.02 -1.27 7.45
CA ALA A 53 13.76 -2.21 6.36
C ALA A 53 12.58 -3.16 6.68
N GLY A 54 12.25 -3.36 7.96
CA GLY A 54 11.10 -4.14 8.44
C GLY A 54 9.76 -3.63 7.92
N GLY A 55 9.49 -2.32 8.06
CA GLY A 55 8.23 -1.73 7.59
C GLY A 55 8.05 -1.87 6.07
N TYR A 56 9.10 -1.59 5.29
CA TYR A 56 9.07 -1.80 3.84
C TYR A 56 8.81 -3.27 3.48
N MET A 57 9.44 -4.20 4.20
CA MET A 57 9.21 -5.63 3.98
C MET A 57 7.78 -6.03 4.32
N VAL A 58 7.19 -5.53 5.42
CA VAL A 58 5.78 -5.83 5.77
C VAL A 58 4.86 -5.33 4.67
N ILE A 59 5.02 -4.09 4.23
CA ILE A 59 4.17 -3.50 3.19
C ILE A 59 4.33 -4.25 1.85
N SER A 60 5.55 -4.45 1.39
CA SER A 60 5.83 -5.05 0.07
C SER A 60 5.63 -6.56 0.00
N ARG A 61 5.76 -7.27 1.13
CA ARG A 61 5.73 -8.75 1.19
C ARG A 61 4.50 -9.28 1.93
N ILE A 62 3.70 -8.45 2.58
CA ILE A 62 2.48 -8.89 3.27
C ILE A 62 1.27 -8.07 2.79
N VAL A 63 1.29 -6.75 2.95
CA VAL A 63 0.13 -5.89 2.69
C VAL A 63 -0.23 -5.84 1.20
N TYR A 64 0.65 -5.33 0.32
CA TYR A 64 0.33 -5.20 -1.11
C TYR A 64 -0.02 -6.52 -1.79
N PRO A 65 0.72 -7.63 -1.57
CA PRO A 65 0.36 -8.90 -2.18
C PRO A 65 -1.04 -9.35 -1.78
N ARG A 66 -1.51 -9.07 -0.57
CA ARG A 66 -2.84 -9.48 -0.09
C ARG A 66 -3.94 -8.60 -0.69
N LEU A 67 -3.72 -7.29 -0.77
CA LEU A 67 -4.59 -6.37 -1.52
C LEU A 67 -4.64 -6.69 -3.02
N ALA A 68 -3.55 -7.24 -3.58
CA ALA A 68 -3.46 -7.66 -4.97
C ALA A 68 -3.88 -9.11 -5.23
N TYR A 69 -4.35 -9.86 -4.22
CA TYR A 69 -4.73 -11.27 -4.34
C TYR A 69 -3.61 -12.22 -4.81
N TRP A 70 -2.36 -11.90 -4.47
CA TRP A 70 -1.18 -12.72 -4.71
C TRP A 70 -0.97 -13.74 -3.61
N THR A 71 -0.38 -14.88 -3.97
CA THR A 71 -0.08 -15.99 -3.06
C THR A 71 0.90 -15.56 -1.95
N PHE A 72 1.02 -16.38 -0.91
CA PHE A 72 1.98 -16.11 0.18
C PHE A 72 3.42 -16.06 -0.33
N GLU A 73 3.69 -16.84 -1.37
CA GLU A 73 4.94 -16.95 -2.12
C GLU A 73 5.18 -15.73 -3.04
N LEU A 74 4.20 -14.82 -3.14
CA LEU A 74 4.23 -13.56 -3.89
C LEU A 74 4.08 -13.73 -5.39
N ASP A 75 3.35 -14.77 -5.78
CA ASP A 75 3.04 -15.07 -7.17
C ASP A 75 1.57 -14.77 -7.48
N VAL A 76 1.29 -14.57 -8.76
CA VAL A 76 -0.07 -14.50 -9.27
C VAL A 76 -0.65 -15.91 -9.30
N ILE A 77 -1.91 -16.07 -8.89
CA ILE A 77 -2.62 -17.34 -9.00
C ILE A 77 -2.78 -17.67 -10.50
N PRO A 78 -2.42 -18.90 -10.94
CA PRO A 78 -2.51 -19.28 -12.33
C PRO A 78 -3.88 -18.99 -12.95
N SER A 79 -3.88 -18.54 -14.22
CA SER A 79 -5.12 -18.23 -14.96
C SER A 79 -6.08 -19.41 -15.07
N SER A 80 -5.56 -20.63 -14.94
CA SER A 80 -6.33 -21.89 -14.92
C SER A 80 -7.08 -22.15 -13.61
N SER A 81 -6.89 -21.33 -12.58
CA SER A 81 -7.43 -21.53 -11.24
C SER A 81 -8.22 -20.30 -10.77
N ALA A 82 -9.37 -20.53 -10.13
CA ALA A 82 -10.12 -19.47 -9.48
C ALA A 82 -9.35 -18.91 -8.27
N ILE A 83 -9.53 -17.62 -7.98
CA ILE A 83 -8.95 -17.01 -6.78
C ILE A 83 -9.75 -17.52 -5.56
N PRO A 84 -9.12 -18.20 -4.58
CA PRO A 84 -9.83 -18.74 -3.42
C PRO A 84 -10.47 -17.64 -2.58
N VAL A 85 -11.68 -17.89 -2.07
CA VAL A 85 -12.45 -16.95 -1.23
C VAL A 85 -11.70 -16.58 0.06
N SER A 86 -10.80 -17.44 0.55
CA SER A 86 -9.97 -17.12 1.72
C SER A 86 -9.07 -15.90 1.50
N PHE A 87 -8.76 -15.53 0.26
CA PHE A 87 -8.01 -14.31 -0.06
C PHE A 87 -8.85 -13.04 0.19
N ASP A 88 -10.18 -13.12 0.12
CA ASP A 88 -11.05 -12.01 0.50
C ASP A 88 -10.95 -11.75 2.01
N THR A 89 -10.80 -12.81 2.82
CA THR A 89 -10.53 -12.63 4.26
C THR A 89 -9.20 -11.92 4.50
N TRP A 90 -8.14 -12.34 3.80
CA TRP A 90 -6.86 -11.65 3.88
C TRP A 90 -6.94 -10.19 3.48
N LYS A 91 -7.59 -9.90 2.35
CA LYS A 91 -7.82 -8.54 1.87
C LYS A 91 -8.58 -7.72 2.91
N ASN A 92 -9.68 -8.24 3.45
CA ASN A 92 -10.49 -7.54 4.44
C ASN A 92 -9.72 -7.29 5.74
N LEU A 93 -8.93 -8.25 6.20
CA LEU A 93 -8.05 -8.05 7.35
C LEU A 93 -6.99 -7.01 7.07
N MET A 94 -6.40 -6.94 5.86
CA MET A 94 -5.45 -5.87 5.51
C MET A 94 -6.12 -4.50 5.42
N VAL A 95 -7.39 -4.43 5.00
CA VAL A 95 -8.17 -3.18 4.96
C VAL A 95 -8.54 -2.75 6.38
N LYS A 96 -9.00 -3.66 7.23
CA LYS A 96 -9.28 -3.42 8.66
C LYS A 96 -7.99 -3.04 9.40
N ASP A 97 -6.90 -3.74 9.12
CA ASP A 97 -5.59 -3.38 9.60
C ASP A 97 -5.20 -2.01 9.04
N ALA A 98 -5.51 -1.64 7.79
CA ALA A 98 -5.28 -0.26 7.32
C ALA A 98 -6.19 0.79 8.01
N GLU A 99 -7.37 0.41 8.49
CA GLU A 99 -8.21 1.26 9.33
C GLU A 99 -7.52 1.51 10.69
N ASP A 100 -7.06 0.45 11.36
CA ASP A 100 -6.48 0.48 12.72
C ASP A 100 -5.00 0.92 12.76
N LEU A 101 -4.20 0.46 11.79
CA LEU A 101 -2.75 0.69 11.64
C LEU A 101 -2.49 2.05 10.98
N VAL A 102 -3.42 2.58 10.17
CA VAL A 102 -3.06 3.51 9.07
C VAL A 102 -3.90 4.78 8.92
N VAL A 103 -5.00 5.03 9.64
CA VAL A 103 -5.48 6.43 9.75
C VAL A 103 -4.39 7.37 10.32
N ALA A 104 -3.49 6.87 11.17
CA ALA A 104 -2.72 7.70 12.09
C ALA A 104 -1.20 7.88 11.84
N GLN A 105 -0.49 7.01 11.10
CA GLN A 105 0.98 7.15 11.02
C GLN A 105 1.60 7.21 9.62
N MET A 106 1.03 6.61 8.58
CA MET A 106 1.79 6.38 7.34
C MET A 106 1.15 6.78 6.02
N CYS A 107 -0.07 7.30 6.01
CA CYS A 107 -0.67 7.76 4.74
C CYS A 107 0.09 8.91 4.09
N LEU A 108 0.84 9.74 4.84
CA LEU A 108 1.94 10.55 4.27
C LEU A 108 3.17 10.61 5.20
N GLY A 109 3.40 9.63 6.07
CA GLY A 109 4.37 9.79 7.17
C GLY A 109 5.54 8.83 7.07
N GLY A 110 5.32 7.55 7.32
CA GLY A 110 6.42 6.58 7.35
C GLY A 110 6.87 6.05 6.00
N VAL A 111 5.95 5.80 5.07
CA VAL A 111 6.34 5.46 3.68
C VAL A 111 6.80 6.70 2.94
N VAL A 112 6.20 7.86 3.22
CA VAL A 112 6.66 9.16 2.73
C VAL A 112 8.00 9.56 3.28
N VAL A 113 8.33 9.34 4.55
CA VAL A 113 9.66 9.71 5.03
C VAL A 113 10.72 8.69 4.58
N VAL A 114 10.38 7.42 4.32
CA VAL A 114 11.27 6.51 3.56
C VAL A 114 11.40 6.96 2.10
N ALA A 115 10.32 7.47 1.50
CA ALA A 115 10.29 7.95 0.14
C ALA A 115 11.09 9.26 0.02
N ARG A 116 10.91 10.25 0.89
CA ARG A 116 11.68 11.50 1.02
C ARG A 116 13.16 11.25 1.30
N ALA A 117 13.50 10.30 2.17
CA ALA A 117 14.88 9.89 2.41
C ALA A 117 15.54 9.19 1.20
N ARG A 118 14.76 8.83 0.16
CA ARG A 118 15.19 8.19 -1.09
C ARG A 118 14.74 8.93 -2.37
N GLY A 119 14.17 10.14 -2.27
CA GLY A 119 13.65 10.93 -3.40
C GLY A 119 12.41 10.35 -4.13
N MET A 120 11.49 9.70 -3.43
CA MET A 120 10.33 8.98 -3.99
C MET A 120 8.98 9.69 -3.68
N ASP A 121 8.08 9.66 -4.69
CA ASP A 121 6.65 10.00 -4.70
C ASP A 121 5.84 9.46 -3.51
N GLU A 122 5.17 10.28 -2.71
CA GLU A 122 4.29 9.89 -1.59
C GLU A 122 3.18 8.89 -1.98
N THR A 123 2.89 8.87 -3.27
CA THR A 123 1.77 8.21 -3.90
C THR A 123 2.24 6.97 -4.70
N GLN A 124 3.56 6.68 -4.70
CA GLN A 124 4.17 5.46 -5.26
C GLN A 124 3.69 4.16 -4.60
N VAL A 125 3.01 4.25 -3.45
CA VAL A 125 2.37 3.12 -2.75
C VAL A 125 1.22 2.55 -3.58
N LEU A 126 0.33 3.44 -4.02
CA LEU A 126 -0.77 3.09 -4.92
C LEU A 126 -0.20 2.70 -6.29
N GLU A 127 0.90 3.33 -6.72
CA GLU A 127 1.66 2.93 -7.90
C GLU A 127 2.15 1.50 -7.86
N ASN A 128 2.76 1.11 -6.75
CA ASN A 128 3.20 -0.25 -6.51
C ASN A 128 2.04 -1.25 -6.56
N LEU A 129 0.86 -0.88 -6.05
CA LEU A 129 -0.28 -1.79 -5.97
C LEU A 129 -0.89 -2.06 -7.36
N TYR A 130 -1.12 -1.03 -8.18
CA TYR A 130 -1.61 -1.27 -9.54
C TYR A 130 -0.50 -1.71 -10.52
N GLN A 131 0.79 -1.45 -10.25
CA GLN A 131 1.88 -2.09 -11.01
C GLN A 131 1.90 -3.61 -10.81
N ARG A 132 1.22 -4.13 -9.79
CA ARG A 132 0.99 -5.56 -9.58
C ARG A 132 -0.29 -6.07 -10.25
N CYS A 133 -1.04 -5.19 -10.92
CA CYS A 133 -2.22 -5.52 -11.69
C CYS A 133 -1.85 -6.41 -12.89
N THR A 134 -2.62 -7.48 -13.06
CA THR A 134 -2.48 -8.44 -14.15
C THR A 134 -3.55 -8.18 -15.21
N ASP A 135 -3.35 -8.68 -16.43
CA ASP A 135 -4.35 -8.54 -17.51
C ASP A 135 -5.59 -9.46 -17.32
N ARG A 136 -5.63 -10.25 -16.25
CA ARG A 136 -6.79 -11.08 -15.93
C ARG A 136 -7.91 -10.22 -15.33
N LEU A 137 -9.09 -10.22 -15.95
CA LEU A 137 -10.24 -9.40 -15.53
C LEU A 137 -10.59 -9.58 -14.05
N GLU A 138 -10.66 -10.83 -13.58
CA GLU A 138 -10.97 -11.13 -12.18
C GLU A 138 -10.00 -10.44 -11.19
N TYR A 139 -8.71 -10.40 -11.51
CA TYR A 139 -7.72 -9.68 -10.70
C TYR A 139 -7.94 -8.18 -10.74
N ARG A 140 -8.22 -7.61 -11.92
CA ARG A 140 -8.44 -6.17 -12.06
C ARG A 140 -9.63 -5.69 -11.25
N THR A 141 -10.77 -6.37 -11.36
CA THR A 141 -11.99 -5.98 -10.65
C THR A 141 -11.79 -6.09 -9.13
N ARG A 142 -11.17 -7.17 -8.65
CA ARG A 142 -10.87 -7.34 -7.22
C ARG A 142 -9.84 -6.33 -6.69
N LEU A 143 -8.81 -6.02 -7.49
CA LEU A 143 -7.81 -5.02 -7.15
C LEU A 143 -8.43 -3.61 -7.12
N ALA A 144 -9.31 -3.29 -8.08
CA ALA A 144 -10.02 -2.02 -8.11
C ALA A 144 -10.89 -1.84 -6.85
N GLN A 145 -11.59 -2.90 -6.44
CA GLN A 145 -12.33 -2.90 -5.18
C GLN A 145 -11.40 -2.73 -3.97
N SER A 146 -10.26 -3.43 -3.93
CA SER A 146 -9.30 -3.31 -2.81
C SER A 146 -8.71 -1.91 -2.70
N VAL A 147 -8.41 -1.27 -3.83
CA VAL A 147 -7.93 0.11 -3.86
C VAL A 147 -9.03 1.08 -3.39
N LEU A 148 -10.28 0.88 -3.81
CA LEU A 148 -11.40 1.66 -3.30
C LEU A 148 -11.59 1.47 -1.79
N ASP A 149 -11.60 0.23 -1.30
CA ASP A 149 -11.75 -0.11 0.13
C ASP A 149 -10.66 0.60 0.96
N VAL A 150 -9.41 0.60 0.47
CA VAL A 150 -8.32 1.35 1.10
C VAL A 150 -8.55 2.86 1.00
N LEU A 151 -8.92 3.40 -0.16
CA LEU A 151 -9.19 4.84 -0.31
C LEU A 151 -10.28 5.30 0.67
N LEU A 152 -11.34 4.53 0.89
CA LEU A 152 -12.43 4.88 1.78
C LEU A 152 -12.03 5.01 3.25
N VAL A 153 -11.00 4.27 3.69
CA VAL A 153 -10.43 4.44 5.05
C VAL A 153 -9.41 5.59 5.13
N LEU A 154 -8.93 6.10 3.98
CA LEU A 154 -7.97 7.19 3.91
C LEU A 154 -8.65 8.57 4.01
N PRO A 155 -7.94 9.58 4.55
CA PRO A 155 -8.38 10.98 4.49
C PRO A 155 -8.68 11.47 3.06
N ARG A 156 -9.63 12.40 2.93
CA ARG A 156 -10.12 12.90 1.64
C ARG A 156 -9.04 13.43 0.70
N LYS A 157 -7.93 13.99 1.22
CA LYS A 157 -6.83 14.49 0.37
C LYS A 157 -6.26 13.43 -0.59
N TYR A 158 -6.20 12.17 -0.16
CA TYR A 158 -5.70 11.06 -0.97
C TYR A 158 -6.66 10.65 -2.08
N HIS A 159 -7.96 10.96 -1.93
CA HIS A 159 -8.96 10.71 -2.96
C HIS A 159 -8.67 11.57 -4.19
N PHE A 160 -8.44 12.86 -3.98
CA PHE A 160 -8.10 13.81 -5.04
C PHE A 160 -6.75 13.48 -5.68
N GLU A 161 -5.71 13.24 -4.87
CA GLU A 161 -4.39 12.85 -5.37
C GLU A 161 -4.46 11.60 -6.25
N PHE A 162 -5.20 10.57 -5.82
CA PHE A 162 -5.36 9.35 -6.60
C PHE A 162 -6.09 9.59 -7.92
N VAL A 163 -7.16 10.39 -7.91
CA VAL A 163 -7.91 10.75 -9.12
C VAL A 163 -7.03 11.51 -10.11
N HIS A 164 -6.21 12.47 -9.65
CA HIS A 164 -5.26 13.17 -10.53
C HIS A 164 -4.27 12.21 -11.18
N LYS A 165 -3.80 11.22 -10.44
CA LYS A 165 -2.88 10.22 -10.99
C LYS A 165 -3.53 9.23 -11.95
N LEU A 166 -4.85 9.01 -11.88
CA LEU A 166 -5.54 8.17 -12.85
C LEU A 166 -5.39 8.67 -14.29
N ASP A 167 -5.30 9.98 -14.51
CA ASP A 167 -5.03 10.52 -15.84
C ASP A 167 -3.68 10.04 -16.37
N ILE A 168 -2.64 10.09 -15.53
CA ILE A 168 -1.30 9.58 -15.85
C ILE A 168 -1.37 8.06 -16.13
N PHE A 169 -2.10 7.31 -15.30
CA PHE A 169 -2.22 5.85 -15.43
C PHE A 169 -3.03 5.41 -16.65
N SER A 170 -3.96 6.25 -17.12
CA SER A 170 -4.72 5.96 -18.34
C SER A 170 -3.85 6.06 -19.60
N ARG A 171 -2.74 6.82 -19.53
CA ARG A 171 -1.85 7.13 -20.65
C ARG A 171 -0.59 6.28 -20.72
N THR A 172 -0.36 5.37 -19.77
CA THR A 172 0.80 4.46 -19.82
C THR A 172 0.68 3.43 -20.94
N GLU A 173 1.84 3.02 -21.46
CA GLU A 173 1.98 1.96 -22.45
C GLU A 173 1.55 0.59 -21.90
N ARG A 174 1.55 0.42 -20.58
CA ARG A 174 1.18 -0.85 -19.95
C ARG A 174 -0.33 -1.05 -19.95
N VAL A 175 -0.79 -1.96 -20.83
CA VAL A 175 -2.20 -2.31 -21.05
C VAL A 175 -2.95 -2.63 -19.76
N ALA A 176 -2.36 -3.44 -18.86
CA ALA A 176 -2.98 -3.82 -17.58
C ALA A 176 -3.33 -2.61 -16.70
N VAL A 177 -2.47 -1.59 -16.69
CA VAL A 177 -2.65 -0.38 -15.87
C VAL A 177 -3.74 0.50 -16.47
N ARG A 178 -3.72 0.69 -17.80
CA ARG A 178 -4.78 1.43 -18.49
C ARG A 178 -6.16 0.78 -18.29
N ASN A 179 -6.23 -0.54 -18.43
CA ASN A 179 -7.46 -1.29 -18.20
C ASN A 179 -7.94 -1.18 -16.75
N PHE A 180 -7.01 -1.19 -15.79
CA PHE A 180 -7.33 -0.92 -14.39
C PHE A 180 -7.88 0.49 -14.17
N SER A 181 -7.30 1.52 -14.78
CA SER A 181 -7.79 2.89 -14.69
C SER A 181 -9.24 3.00 -15.18
N ILE A 182 -9.57 2.33 -16.29
CA ILE A 182 -10.94 2.27 -16.81
C ILE A 182 -11.88 1.58 -15.82
N GLU A 183 -11.44 0.47 -15.22
CA GLU A 183 -12.24 -0.33 -14.28
C GLU A 183 -12.54 0.40 -12.97
N ILE A 184 -11.54 1.08 -12.40
CA ILE A 184 -11.68 1.74 -11.09
C ILE A 184 -12.43 3.08 -11.19
N THR A 185 -12.36 3.77 -12.33
CA THR A 185 -13.02 5.07 -12.53
C THR A 185 -14.51 5.09 -12.13
N PRO A 186 -15.38 4.19 -12.64
CA PRO A 186 -16.78 4.18 -12.22
C PRO A 186 -16.96 3.91 -10.73
N LEU A 187 -16.11 3.08 -10.12
CA LEU A 187 -16.15 2.82 -8.68
C LEU A 187 -15.83 4.09 -7.88
N LEU A 188 -14.85 4.87 -8.30
CA LEU A 188 -14.51 6.13 -7.62
C LEU A 188 -15.64 7.15 -7.73
N LEU A 189 -16.19 7.34 -8.93
CA LEU A 189 -17.25 8.33 -9.18
C LEU A 189 -18.54 8.03 -8.40
N LEU A 190 -18.80 6.76 -8.10
CA LEU A 190 -19.97 6.33 -7.35
C LEU A 190 -19.78 6.41 -5.82
N ASN A 191 -18.55 6.26 -5.32
CA ASN A 191 -18.29 6.05 -3.89
C ASN A 191 -17.52 7.19 -3.22
N LEU A 192 -16.81 8.02 -3.99
CA LEU A 192 -16.02 9.12 -3.43
C LEU A 192 -16.77 10.45 -3.58
N ASP A 193 -16.82 11.22 -2.49
CA ASP A 193 -17.26 12.60 -2.53
C ASP A 193 -16.13 13.49 -3.05
N LEU A 194 -16.20 13.85 -4.33
CA LEU A 194 -15.25 14.75 -5.00
C LEU A 194 -15.77 16.19 -5.12
N SER A 195 -16.89 16.55 -4.46
CA SER A 195 -17.54 17.86 -4.60
C SER A 195 -16.91 19.01 -3.79
N GLY A 196 -15.87 18.72 -3.02
CA GLY A 196 -15.16 19.70 -2.19
C GLY A 196 -14.34 20.69 -3.02
N PRO A 197 -13.95 21.84 -2.45
CA PRO A 197 -13.05 22.77 -3.12
C PRO A 197 -11.73 22.07 -3.44
N ASP A 198 -11.19 22.29 -4.64
CA ASP A 198 -9.90 21.76 -5.06
C ASP A 198 -8.81 22.19 -4.07
N GLN A 199 -8.45 21.29 -3.15
CA GLN A 199 -7.28 21.47 -2.28
C GLN A 199 -6.03 21.14 -3.10
N CYS A 200 -5.73 21.93 -4.13
CA CYS A 200 -4.49 21.82 -4.87
C CYS A 200 -3.52 22.95 -4.48
N LEU A 201 -2.44 22.54 -3.80
CA LEU A 201 -1.06 23.00 -4.06
C LEU A 201 -0.66 24.43 -3.65
N SER A 202 -0.58 24.74 -2.35
CA SER A 202 0.22 25.91 -1.88
C SER A 202 1.60 25.57 -1.32
N ASP A 203 1.90 24.30 -0.99
CA ASP A 203 3.11 23.99 -0.19
C ASP A 203 4.25 23.32 -0.97
N CYS A 204 4.08 23.07 -2.28
CA CYS A 204 5.07 22.36 -3.10
C CYS A 204 5.86 23.24 -4.10
N ALA A 205 5.57 24.55 -4.19
CA ALA A 205 6.16 25.39 -5.24
C ALA A 205 7.54 25.99 -4.90
N ASP A 206 7.88 26.19 -3.62
CA ASP A 206 9.11 26.92 -3.24
C ASP A 206 10.37 26.05 -3.04
N GLY A 207 10.25 24.72 -3.10
CA GLY A 207 11.38 23.79 -2.89
C GLY A 207 12.02 23.24 -4.18
N ALA A 208 11.28 23.23 -5.29
CA ALA A 208 11.65 22.47 -6.49
C ALA A 208 12.71 23.15 -7.37
N GLU A 209 12.92 24.46 -7.24
CA GLU A 209 13.92 25.17 -8.04
C GLU A 209 15.33 25.13 -7.44
N LYS A 210 15.50 24.81 -6.15
CA LYS A 210 16.82 24.74 -5.52
C LYS A 210 17.42 23.33 -5.45
N GLU A 211 16.61 22.28 -5.41
CA GLU A 211 17.12 20.89 -5.33
C GLU A 211 17.61 20.34 -6.68
N ASN A 212 17.14 20.88 -7.81
CA ASN A 212 17.56 20.43 -9.14
C ASN A 212 19.03 20.77 -9.48
N GLU A 213 19.62 21.81 -8.87
CA GLU A 213 21.05 22.12 -9.04
C GLU A 213 21.96 21.24 -8.16
N GLU A 214 21.52 20.87 -6.95
CA GLU A 214 22.33 20.04 -6.04
C GLU A 214 22.36 18.56 -6.45
N VAL A 215 21.25 18.02 -6.97
CA VAL A 215 21.18 16.62 -7.44
C VAL A 215 22.01 16.42 -8.72
N TYR A 216 22.04 17.40 -9.62
CA TYR A 216 22.92 17.37 -10.80
C TYR A 216 24.40 17.40 -10.43
N PHE A 217 24.75 18.13 -9.36
CA PHE A 217 26.13 18.19 -8.87
C PHE A 217 26.59 16.89 -8.20
N PHE A 218 25.68 16.18 -7.51
CA PHE A 218 26.03 14.95 -6.79
C PHE A 218 26.25 13.74 -7.72
N PHE A 219 25.52 13.67 -8.84
CA PHE A 219 25.67 12.58 -9.82
C PHE A 219 26.94 12.68 -10.67
N ASN A 220 27.36 13.89 -11.07
CA ASN A 220 28.55 14.05 -11.93
C ASN A 220 29.88 13.81 -11.20
N ARG A 221 29.94 13.97 -9.88
CA ARG A 221 31.19 13.80 -9.13
C ARG A 221 31.59 12.32 -8.94
N ASN A 222 30.66 11.38 -9.10
CA ASN A 222 30.91 9.96 -8.90
C ASN A 222 31.21 9.18 -10.19
N TYR A 223 31.13 9.83 -11.36
CA TYR A 223 31.44 9.21 -12.65
C TYR A 223 32.87 9.48 -13.16
N GLU A 224 33.64 10.36 -12.53
CA GLU A 224 35.02 10.69 -12.94
C GLU A 224 36.11 10.04 -12.07
N LYS A 225 35.77 9.07 -11.21
CA LYS A 225 36.74 8.34 -10.38
C LYS A 225 36.61 6.82 -10.43
N GLY A 226 36.15 6.30 -11.57
CA GLY A 226 36.30 4.89 -11.96
C GLY A 226 37.48 4.73 -12.91
#